data_AF-A0A356IJ98-F1
#
_entry.id   AF-A0A356IJ98-F1
#
_cell.length_a   1.000
_cell.length_b   1.000
_cell.length_c   1.000
_cell.angle_alpha   90.00
_cell.angle_beta   90.00
_cell.angle_gamma   90.00
#
_symmetry.space_group_name_H-M   'P 1'
#
loop_
_entity.id
_entity.type
_entity.pdbx_description
1 polymer ?
#
loop_
_entity_poly.entity_id
_entity_poly.type
_entity_poly.pdbx_seq_one_letter_code
_entity_poly.pdbx_strand_id
1 'polypeptide(L)'
;MKPVVFGIFMTLLVGAGLAWLWHSEQTPPPPPAPVADQETSQPPAAKEVHPVIRDLPSTSALPDAESAAAQPAGNIPTLVEAPAELDQSDQQVLAAVKDLSTLAVQWLTPKEQLRKWVLLVDNMAMGKVPVKNRPLSVAIAPFAVTGSEAEPVLAQSNYARTEPLVDAFVALDPELVAHYYRAWSPLL
;
A
#
# COMPACT_ATOMS: atom_id res chain seq x y z
N MET A 1 23.79 -28.66 45.44
CA MET A 1 22.45 -28.72 46.08
C MET A 1 21.88 -30.11 45.84
N LYS A 2 21.32 -30.78 46.85
CA LYS A 2 20.76 -32.14 46.70
C LYS A 2 19.61 -32.09 45.68
N PRO A 3 19.46 -33.05 44.75
CA PRO A 3 18.47 -33.01 43.66
C PRO A 3 17.02 -32.84 44.15
N VAL A 4 16.75 -33.26 45.38
CA VAL A 4 15.47 -33.07 46.08
C VAL A 4 15.13 -31.58 46.30
N VAL A 5 16.12 -30.73 46.59
CA VAL A 5 15.90 -29.28 46.83
C VAL A 5 15.53 -28.57 45.52
N PHE A 6 16.11 -29.00 44.40
CA PHE A 6 15.78 -28.46 43.07
C PHE A 6 14.37 -28.88 42.64
N GLY A 7 13.98 -30.14 42.90
CA GLY A 7 12.64 -30.63 42.62
C GLY A 7 11.54 -29.84 43.35
N ILE A 8 11.76 -29.53 44.64
CA ILE A 8 10.82 -28.74 45.46
C ILE A 8 10.68 -27.32 44.93
N PHE A 9 11.80 -26.68 44.55
CA PHE A 9 11.78 -25.32 44.02
C PHE A 9 11.03 -25.24 42.69
N MET A 10 11.20 -26.24 41.82
CA MET A 10 10.54 -26.30 40.52
C MET A 10 9.03 -26.55 40.67
N THR A 11 8.61 -27.36 41.65
CA THR A 11 7.17 -27.58 41.92
C THR A 11 6.51 -26.33 42.49
N LEU A 12 7.21 -25.58 43.35
CA LEU A 12 6.70 -24.30 43.85
C LEU A 12 6.56 -23.26 42.75
N LEU A 13 7.53 -23.18 41.82
CA LEU A 13 7.46 -22.26 40.68
C LEU A 13 6.29 -22.58 39.74
N VAL A 14 6.07 -23.86 39.44
CA VAL A 14 4.94 -24.30 38.61
C VAL A 14 3.61 -24.02 39.31
N GLY A 15 3.50 -24.30 40.62
CA GLY A 15 2.30 -24.01 41.40
C GLY A 15 1.98 -22.51 41.45
N ALA A 16 3.00 -21.67 41.64
CA ALA A 16 2.84 -20.21 41.64
C ALA A 16 2.41 -19.69 40.25
N GLY A 17 3.00 -20.21 39.17
CA GLY A 17 2.62 -19.85 37.80
C GLY A 17 1.17 -20.22 37.47
N LEU A 18 0.72 -21.41 37.87
CA LEU A 18 -0.67 -21.85 37.68
C LEU A 18 -1.66 -21.04 38.52
N ALA A 19 -1.31 -20.71 39.76
CA ALA A 19 -2.13 -19.84 40.60
C ALA A 19 -2.27 -18.43 40.03
N TRP A 20 -1.19 -17.88 39.45
CA TRP A 20 -1.20 -16.57 38.81
C TRP A 20 -2.06 -16.54 37.53
N LEU A 21 -1.96 -17.58 36.69
CA LEU A 21 -2.81 -17.72 35.50
C LEU A 21 -4.29 -17.80 35.87
N TRP A 22 -4.64 -18.62 36.87
CA TRP A 22 -6.03 -18.75 37.30
C TRP A 22 -6.58 -17.45 37.92
N HIS A 23 -5.73 -16.66 38.57
CA HIS A 23 -6.14 -15.35 39.08
C HIS A 23 -6.30 -14.31 37.95
N SER A 24 -5.49 -14.39 36.89
CA SER A 24 -5.59 -13.46 35.76
C SER A 24 -6.89 -13.61 34.97
N GLU A 25 -7.42 -14.83 34.85
CA GLU A 25 -8.70 -15.11 34.19
C GLU A 25 -9.92 -14.60 34.99
N GLN A 26 -9.75 -14.23 36.26
CA GLN A 26 -10.82 -13.69 37.11
C GLN A 26 -10.93 -12.17 37.02
N THR A 27 -10.20 -11.49 36.12
CA THR A 27 -10.38 -10.05 35.91
C THR A 27 -11.82 -9.80 35.45
N PRO A 28 -12.66 -9.11 36.23
CA PRO A 28 -14.01 -8.76 35.80
C PRO A 28 -13.90 -7.92 34.52
N PRO A 29 -14.82 -8.09 33.56
CA PRO A 29 -14.87 -7.21 32.40
C PRO A 29 -14.94 -5.76 32.90
N PRO A 30 -14.22 -4.83 32.25
CA PRO A 30 -14.30 -3.42 32.63
C PRO A 30 -15.76 -2.98 32.65
N PRO A 31 -16.19 -2.18 33.64
CA PRO A 31 -17.55 -1.69 33.70
C PRO A 31 -17.93 -1.05 32.36
N PRO A 32 -19.17 -1.25 31.90
CA PRO A 32 -19.63 -0.63 30.66
C PRO A 32 -19.38 0.86 30.75
N ALA A 33 -18.69 1.42 29.75
CA ALA A 33 -18.51 2.86 29.63
C ALA A 33 -19.88 3.55 29.79
N PRO A 34 -19.95 4.73 30.43
CA PRO A 34 -21.20 5.47 30.51
C PRO A 34 -21.75 5.60 29.09
N VAL A 35 -22.96 5.05 28.91
CA VAL A 35 -23.74 5.28 27.71
C VAL A 35 -23.93 6.78 27.66
N ALA A 36 -23.17 7.45 26.80
CA ALA A 36 -23.48 8.82 26.42
C ALA A 36 -24.96 8.80 26.07
N ASP A 37 -25.74 9.64 26.75
CA ASP A 37 -27.16 9.80 26.52
C ASP A 37 -27.40 9.70 25.03
N GLN A 38 -28.17 8.69 24.62
CA GLN A 38 -28.64 8.65 23.25
C GLN A 38 -29.53 9.87 23.10
N GLU A 39 -28.91 10.94 22.59
CA GLU A 39 -29.58 12.04 21.95
C GLU A 39 -30.60 11.37 21.03
N THR A 40 -31.86 11.58 21.40
CA THR A 40 -33.00 10.88 20.83
C THR A 40 -32.87 11.06 19.33
N SER A 41 -32.52 9.99 18.63
CA SER A 41 -32.36 10.03 17.18
C SER A 41 -33.74 10.36 16.64
N GLN A 42 -33.94 11.64 16.35
CA GLN A 42 -34.99 12.11 15.48
C GLN A 42 -34.95 11.18 14.26
N PRO A 43 -36.08 10.59 13.84
CA PRO A 43 -36.11 9.76 12.64
C PRO A 43 -35.35 10.50 11.56
N PRO A 44 -34.32 9.90 10.94
CA PRO A 44 -33.51 10.61 9.96
C PRO A 44 -34.50 11.17 8.96
N ALA A 45 -34.61 12.50 8.92
CA ALA A 45 -35.29 13.20 7.84
C ALA A 45 -34.75 12.53 6.59
N ALA A 46 -35.65 11.87 5.85
CA ALA A 46 -35.30 11.05 4.72
C ALA A 46 -34.27 11.83 3.92
N LYS A 47 -33.02 11.36 3.96
CA LYS A 47 -31.94 12.00 3.21
C LYS A 47 -32.47 11.92 1.80
N GLU A 48 -32.90 13.05 1.24
CA GLU A 48 -33.19 13.11 -0.17
C GLU A 48 -31.88 12.72 -0.82
N VAL A 49 -31.82 11.46 -1.25
CA VAL A 49 -30.74 10.95 -2.06
C VAL A 49 -30.96 11.67 -3.36
N HIS A 50 -30.42 12.89 -3.45
CA HIS A 50 -30.14 13.47 -4.74
C HIS A 50 -29.27 12.42 -5.41
N PRO A 51 -29.73 11.76 -6.49
CA PRO A 51 -28.85 10.91 -7.24
C PRO A 51 -27.69 11.81 -7.63
N VAL A 52 -26.50 11.56 -7.06
CA VAL A 52 -25.27 12.08 -7.61
C VAL A 52 -25.13 11.32 -8.91
N ILE A 53 -25.81 11.82 -9.94
CA ILE A 53 -25.48 11.52 -11.32
C ILE A 53 -24.08 12.11 -11.47
N ARG A 54 -23.07 11.28 -11.20
CA ARG A 54 -21.78 11.51 -11.84
C ARG A 54 -22.09 11.29 -13.31
N ASP A 55 -22.25 12.38 -14.02
CA ASP A 55 -22.01 12.36 -15.45
C ASP A 55 -20.61 11.80 -15.60
N LEU A 56 -20.52 10.51 -15.93
CA LEU A 56 -19.34 9.98 -16.57
C LEU A 56 -19.08 10.95 -17.73
N PRO A 57 -17.88 11.56 -17.84
CA PRO A 57 -17.59 12.36 -19.02
C PRO A 57 -18.01 11.53 -20.22
N SER A 58 -18.83 12.12 -21.10
CA SER A 58 -19.37 11.39 -22.24
C SER A 58 -18.23 10.62 -22.89
N THR A 59 -18.41 9.32 -23.08
CA THR A 59 -17.55 8.48 -23.94
C THR A 59 -17.75 8.88 -25.42
N SER A 60 -17.83 10.18 -25.67
CA SER A 60 -17.94 10.82 -26.98
C SER A 60 -16.69 11.65 -27.28
N ALA A 61 -15.67 11.57 -26.41
CA ALA A 61 -14.28 11.93 -26.72
C ALA A 61 -13.40 10.66 -26.65
N LEU A 62 -13.88 9.55 -27.20
CA LEU A 62 -12.92 8.74 -27.96
C LEU A 62 -12.54 9.65 -29.14
N PRO A 63 -11.26 10.03 -29.31
CA PRO A 63 -10.85 10.63 -30.57
C PRO A 63 -11.38 9.73 -31.68
N ASP A 64 -12.02 10.31 -32.69
CA ASP A 64 -12.44 9.57 -33.86
C ASP A 64 -11.32 8.62 -34.26
N ALA A 65 -11.61 7.32 -34.33
CA ALA A 65 -10.69 6.31 -34.84
C ALA A 65 -10.31 6.54 -36.33
N GLU A 66 -10.70 7.69 -36.88
CA GLU A 66 -10.49 8.17 -38.24
C GLU A 66 -9.37 9.24 -38.33
N SER A 67 -8.57 9.40 -37.27
CA SER A 67 -7.23 9.99 -37.39
C SER A 67 -6.20 9.20 -36.59
N ALA A 68 -6.19 7.88 -36.73
CA ALA A 68 -4.92 7.16 -36.71
C ALA A 68 -4.16 7.49 -38.01
N ALA A 69 -3.79 8.76 -38.18
CA ALA A 69 -2.65 9.08 -39.03
C ALA A 69 -1.54 8.17 -38.53
N ALA A 70 -1.01 7.31 -39.40
CA ALA A 70 0.10 6.45 -39.08
C ALA A 70 1.16 7.32 -38.40
N GLN A 71 1.26 7.21 -37.07
CA GLN A 71 2.32 7.85 -36.34
C GLN A 71 3.59 7.41 -37.06
N PRO A 72 4.44 8.34 -37.51
CA PRO A 72 5.68 7.96 -38.16
C PRO A 72 6.32 6.93 -37.26
N ALA A 73 6.63 5.74 -37.80
CA ALA A 73 7.10 4.61 -37.03
C ALA A 73 8.22 5.10 -36.11
N GLY A 74 7.85 5.40 -34.87
CA GLY A 74 8.75 5.90 -33.87
C GLY A 74 9.79 4.82 -33.71
N ASN A 75 11.05 5.22 -33.55
CA ASN A 75 12.11 4.26 -33.30
C ASN A 75 11.69 3.39 -32.10
N ILE A 76 11.35 2.12 -32.33
CA ILE A 76 10.84 1.24 -31.28
C ILE A 76 11.98 1.13 -30.26
N PRO A 77 11.78 1.55 -29.00
CA PRO A 77 12.83 1.48 -28.01
C PRO A 77 13.27 0.02 -27.86
N THR A 78 14.57 -0.21 -27.78
CA THR A 78 15.09 -1.54 -27.42
C THR A 78 14.76 -1.77 -25.96
N LEU A 79 13.85 -2.72 -25.70
CA LEU A 79 13.38 -3.05 -24.36
C LEU A 79 14.18 -4.20 -23.76
N VAL A 80 14.20 -4.28 -22.43
CA VAL A 80 14.58 -5.50 -21.72
C VAL A 80 13.55 -6.59 -22.04
N GLU A 81 14.05 -7.74 -22.49
CA GLU A 81 13.22 -8.90 -22.78
C GLU A 81 12.49 -9.40 -21.53
N ALA A 82 11.25 -9.87 -21.71
CA ALA A 82 10.50 -10.49 -20.64
C ALA A 82 11.23 -11.74 -20.14
N PRO A 83 11.28 -11.98 -18.83
CA PRO A 83 11.90 -13.19 -18.30
C PRO A 83 11.13 -14.43 -18.74
N ALA A 84 11.85 -15.53 -19.01
CA ALA A 84 11.21 -16.79 -19.42
C ALA A 84 10.39 -17.43 -18.29
N GLU A 85 10.81 -17.22 -17.04
CA GLU A 85 10.23 -17.83 -15.83
C GLU A 85 10.08 -16.77 -14.73
N LEU A 86 9.10 -16.94 -13.86
CA LEU A 86 8.82 -15.99 -12.78
C LEU A 86 9.90 -15.97 -11.68
N ASP A 87 10.41 -17.14 -11.30
CA ASP A 87 11.27 -17.30 -10.11
C ASP A 87 12.67 -16.66 -10.26
N GLN A 88 13.04 -16.24 -11.48
CA GLN A 88 14.31 -15.59 -11.78
C GLN A 88 14.14 -14.25 -12.50
N SER A 89 12.96 -13.63 -12.38
CA SER A 89 12.57 -12.41 -13.09
C SER A 89 13.14 -11.11 -12.53
N ASP A 90 13.65 -11.11 -11.29
CA ASP A 90 13.96 -9.88 -10.57
C ASP A 90 15.05 -9.02 -11.24
N GLN A 91 16.03 -9.64 -11.90
CA GLN A 91 17.08 -8.90 -12.61
C GLN A 91 16.53 -8.17 -13.84
N GLN A 92 15.65 -8.82 -14.61
CA GLN A 92 15.00 -8.21 -15.75
C GLN A 92 14.05 -7.09 -15.28
N VAL A 93 13.31 -7.29 -14.18
CA VAL A 93 12.46 -6.24 -13.63
C VAL A 93 13.29 -5.03 -13.20
N LEU A 94 14.41 -5.24 -12.52
CA LEU A 94 15.33 -4.16 -12.13
C LEU A 94 15.83 -3.38 -13.35
N ALA A 95 16.21 -4.07 -14.43
CA ALA A 95 16.66 -3.45 -15.66
C ALA A 95 15.53 -2.66 -16.34
N ALA A 96 14.33 -3.23 -16.46
CA ALA A 96 13.17 -2.56 -17.03
C ALA A 96 12.77 -1.31 -16.22
N VAL A 97 12.79 -1.38 -14.89
CA VAL A 97 12.51 -0.20 -14.03
C VAL A 97 13.60 0.86 -14.19
N LYS A 98 14.87 0.47 -14.38
CA LYS A 98 15.95 1.42 -14.63
C LYS A 98 15.77 2.18 -15.95
N ASP A 99 15.24 1.52 -16.98
CA ASP A 99 14.91 2.15 -18.25
C ASP A 99 13.75 3.15 -18.10
N LEU A 100 12.78 2.85 -17.23
CA LEU A 100 11.64 3.73 -16.96
C LEU A 100 11.98 4.91 -16.05
N SER A 101 12.69 4.67 -14.96
CA SER A 101 13.04 5.68 -13.96
C SER A 101 14.18 5.22 -13.06
N THR A 102 15.29 5.94 -13.10
CA THR A 102 16.42 5.71 -12.19
C THR A 102 16.06 5.94 -10.72
N LEU A 103 15.10 6.84 -10.45
CA LEU A 103 14.61 7.13 -9.11
C LEU A 103 13.75 5.99 -8.56
N ALA A 104 12.91 5.35 -9.39
CA ALA A 104 12.03 4.27 -8.96
C ALA A 104 12.80 3.01 -8.54
N VAL A 105 13.99 2.77 -9.09
CA VAL A 105 14.86 1.63 -8.76
C VAL A 105 15.12 1.55 -7.25
N GLN A 106 15.36 2.69 -6.60
CA GLN A 106 15.70 2.73 -5.17
C GLN A 106 14.52 2.35 -4.26
N TRP A 107 13.30 2.32 -4.79
CA TRP A 107 12.09 1.98 -4.04
C TRP A 107 11.66 0.54 -4.23
N LEU A 108 12.26 -0.21 -5.15
CA LEU A 108 11.92 -1.62 -5.33
C LEU A 108 12.24 -2.41 -4.07
N THR A 109 11.26 -3.16 -3.58
CA THR A 109 11.51 -4.13 -2.51
C THR A 109 12.31 -5.32 -3.06
N PRO A 110 13.06 -6.08 -2.24
CA PRO A 110 13.79 -7.22 -2.75
C PRO A 110 12.83 -8.38 -3.07
N LYS A 111 13.17 -9.14 -4.13
CA LYS A 111 12.57 -10.43 -4.51
C LYS A 111 11.13 -10.39 -5.03
N GLU A 112 10.79 -11.35 -5.89
CA GLU A 112 9.41 -11.63 -6.34
C GLU A 112 8.71 -10.41 -6.95
N GLN A 113 9.46 -9.52 -7.60
CA GLN A 113 8.97 -8.21 -8.01
C GLN A 113 7.75 -8.32 -8.92
N LEU A 114 7.83 -9.17 -9.94
CA LEU A 114 6.75 -9.34 -10.90
C LEU A 114 5.45 -9.83 -10.21
N ARG A 115 5.55 -10.82 -9.31
CA ARG A 115 4.40 -11.32 -8.54
C ARG A 115 3.80 -10.24 -7.64
N LYS A 116 4.64 -9.39 -7.02
CA LYS A 116 4.18 -8.29 -6.17
C LYS A 116 3.47 -7.19 -6.96
N TRP A 117 3.91 -6.91 -8.19
CA TRP A 117 3.22 -5.98 -9.09
C TRP A 117 1.85 -6.50 -9.52
N VAL A 118 1.77 -7.77 -9.95
CA VAL A 118 0.49 -8.41 -10.29
C VAL A 118 -0.45 -8.39 -9.09
N LEU A 119 0.05 -8.76 -7.89
CA LEU A 119 -0.72 -8.70 -6.66
C LEU A 119 -1.24 -7.28 -6.35
N LEU A 120 -0.42 -6.25 -6.55
CA LEU A 120 -0.82 -4.86 -6.35
C LEU A 120 -1.96 -4.47 -7.29
N VAL A 121 -1.82 -4.74 -8.59
CA VAL A 121 -2.83 -4.40 -9.62
C VAL A 121 -4.15 -5.11 -9.34
N ASP A 122 -4.10 -6.42 -9.06
CA ASP A 122 -5.29 -7.22 -8.76
C ASP A 122 -6.03 -6.73 -7.51
N ASN A 123 -5.30 -6.43 -6.43
CA ASN A 123 -5.90 -5.87 -5.22
C ASN A 123 -6.51 -4.49 -5.49
N MET A 124 -5.82 -3.62 -6.23
CA MET A 124 -6.31 -2.28 -6.55
C MET A 124 -7.58 -2.33 -7.39
N ALA A 125 -7.69 -3.28 -8.33
CA ALA A 125 -8.91 -3.51 -9.10
C ALA A 125 -10.11 -3.89 -8.21
N MET A 126 -9.85 -4.52 -7.06
CA MET A 126 -10.85 -4.84 -6.04
C MET A 126 -11.05 -3.73 -4.99
N GLY A 127 -10.45 -2.55 -5.18
CA GLY A 127 -10.50 -1.45 -4.22
C GLY A 127 -9.68 -1.69 -2.94
N LYS A 128 -8.70 -2.61 -3.00
CA LYS A 128 -7.82 -2.97 -1.88
C LYS A 128 -6.38 -2.52 -2.17
N VAL A 129 -5.61 -2.32 -1.10
CA VAL A 129 -4.16 -2.04 -1.21
C VAL A 129 -3.41 -3.06 -0.36
N PRO A 130 -2.47 -3.83 -0.93
CA PRO A 130 -1.75 -4.84 -0.17
C PRO A 130 -0.86 -4.18 0.89
N VAL A 131 -0.90 -4.67 2.12
CA VAL A 131 -0.01 -4.23 3.21
C VAL A 131 1.29 -5.02 3.21
N LYS A 132 1.20 -6.33 2.95
CA LYS A 132 2.35 -7.23 2.77
C LYS A 132 2.71 -7.33 1.29
N ASN A 133 3.95 -7.70 0.98
CA ASN A 133 4.41 -7.96 -0.39
C ASN A 133 4.20 -6.77 -1.35
N ARG A 134 4.40 -5.54 -0.87
CA ARG A 134 4.36 -4.35 -1.73
C ARG A 134 5.56 -4.36 -2.70
N PRO A 135 5.36 -4.04 -3.98
CA PRO A 135 6.48 -3.97 -4.92
C PRO A 135 7.41 -2.79 -4.63
N LEU A 136 6.85 -1.69 -4.10
CA LEU A 136 7.56 -0.47 -3.76
C LEU A 136 7.55 -0.16 -2.26
N SER A 137 8.65 0.40 -1.79
CA SER A 137 8.84 0.97 -0.45
C SER A 137 9.42 2.37 -0.58
N VAL A 138 8.53 3.37 -0.55
CA VAL A 138 8.90 4.79 -0.66
C VAL A 138 9.06 5.36 0.73
N ALA A 139 10.22 5.95 1.02
CA ALA A 139 10.44 6.69 2.25
C ALA A 139 9.83 8.11 2.10
N ILE A 140 8.68 8.31 2.73
CA ILE A 140 8.04 9.63 2.80
C ILE A 140 8.54 10.34 4.06
N ALA A 141 8.87 11.63 3.94
CA ALA A 141 9.28 12.42 5.08
C ALA A 141 8.19 12.40 6.19
N PRO A 142 8.59 12.29 7.47
CA PRO A 142 7.65 12.23 8.57
C PRO A 142 6.80 13.51 8.64
N PHE A 143 5.59 13.38 9.16
CA PHE A 143 4.74 14.53 9.43
C PHE A 143 5.38 15.40 10.51
N ALA A 144 5.57 16.69 10.19
CA ALA A 144 6.20 17.64 11.10
C ALA A 144 5.18 18.65 11.65
N VAL A 145 5.29 18.93 12.94
CA VAL A 145 4.55 20.01 13.61
C VAL A 145 5.58 21.02 14.11
N THR A 146 5.25 22.29 13.99
CA THR A 146 6.04 23.43 14.45
C THR A 146 5.26 24.20 15.52
N GLY A 147 5.86 25.24 16.10
CA GLY A 147 5.25 25.98 17.20
C GLY A 147 5.52 25.34 18.57
N SER A 148 4.71 25.71 19.56
CA SER A 148 4.81 25.17 20.91
C SER A 148 3.81 24.02 21.11
N GLU A 149 3.93 23.25 22.20
CA GLU A 149 2.92 22.24 22.54
C GLU A 149 1.53 22.84 22.77
N ALA A 150 1.45 24.09 23.26
CA ALA A 150 0.18 24.79 23.49
C ALA A 150 -0.43 25.34 22.20
N GLU A 151 0.40 25.62 21.19
CA GLU A 151 0.00 26.18 19.90
C GLU A 151 0.72 25.45 18.76
N PRO A 152 0.35 24.19 18.49
CA PRO A 152 0.94 23.43 17.40
C PRO A 152 0.48 23.98 16.05
N VAL A 153 1.42 24.22 15.15
CA VAL A 153 1.19 24.71 13.79
C VAL A 153 1.73 23.71 12.79
N LEU A 154 0.98 23.44 11.73
CA LEU A 154 1.41 22.57 10.64
C LEU A 154 2.71 23.10 10.01
N ALA A 155 3.74 22.26 9.93
CA ALA A 155 4.98 22.64 9.26
C ALA A 155 4.76 22.83 7.75
N GLN A 156 5.34 23.87 7.15
CA GLN A 156 5.25 24.11 5.70
C GLN A 156 5.84 22.96 4.86
N SER A 157 6.86 22.26 5.39
CA SER A 157 7.47 21.10 4.73
C SER A 157 6.49 19.96 4.44
N ASN A 158 5.37 19.92 5.16
CA ASN A 158 4.37 18.88 5.00
C ASN A 158 3.70 18.88 3.63
N TYR A 159 3.60 20.04 2.98
CA TYR A 159 2.96 20.18 1.67
C TYR A 159 3.82 19.62 0.53
N ALA A 160 5.15 19.61 0.71
CA ALA A 160 6.11 19.10 -0.26
C ALA A 160 6.51 17.63 -0.01
N ARG A 161 6.02 16.99 1.06
CA ARG A 161 6.53 15.68 1.51
C ARG A 161 6.41 14.56 0.47
N THR A 162 5.42 14.67 -0.42
CA THR A 162 5.10 13.67 -1.45
C THR A 162 5.56 14.10 -2.83
N GLU A 163 6.16 15.29 -2.98
CA GLU A 163 6.73 15.75 -4.26
C GLU A 163 7.65 14.70 -4.88
N PRO A 164 8.57 14.03 -4.15
CA PRO A 164 9.43 13.02 -4.77
C PRO A 164 8.65 11.87 -5.41
N LEU A 165 7.50 11.48 -4.84
CA LEU A 165 6.64 10.43 -5.40
C LEU A 165 5.91 10.93 -6.66
N VAL A 166 5.39 12.14 -6.61
CA VAL A 166 4.68 12.76 -7.74
C VAL A 166 5.65 12.98 -8.90
N ASP A 167 6.82 13.54 -8.63
CA ASP A 167 7.85 13.81 -9.62
C ASP A 167 8.32 12.52 -10.30
N ALA A 168 8.53 11.45 -9.53
CA ALA A 168 8.90 10.15 -10.09
C ALA A 168 7.82 9.57 -11.02
N PHE A 169 6.54 9.77 -10.70
CA PHE A 169 5.43 9.29 -11.50
C PHE A 169 5.25 10.11 -12.78
N VAL A 170 5.29 11.43 -12.67
CA VAL A 170 5.09 12.35 -13.81
C VAL A 170 6.29 12.33 -14.77
N ALA A 171 7.47 11.93 -14.30
CA ALA A 171 8.65 11.75 -15.15
C ALA A 171 8.61 10.47 -16.02
N LEU A 172 7.66 9.56 -15.81
CA LEU A 172 7.54 8.35 -16.62
C LEU A 172 7.07 8.67 -18.03
N ASP A 173 7.75 8.10 -19.03
CA ASP A 173 7.27 8.12 -20.42
C ASP A 173 6.10 7.13 -20.59
N PRO A 174 4.86 7.61 -20.83
CA PRO A 174 3.70 6.74 -20.94
C PRO A 174 3.77 5.80 -22.15
N GLU A 175 4.41 6.21 -23.25
CA GLU A 175 4.59 5.35 -24.42
C GLU A 175 5.55 4.21 -24.10
N LEU A 176 6.67 4.50 -23.45
CA LEU A 176 7.63 3.47 -23.02
C LEU A 176 7.00 2.48 -22.03
N VAL A 177 6.22 2.97 -21.06
CA VAL A 177 5.45 2.10 -20.14
C VAL A 177 4.50 1.18 -20.90
N ALA A 178 3.78 1.70 -21.90
CA ALA A 178 2.89 0.88 -22.73
C ALA A 178 3.63 -0.13 -23.62
N HIS A 179 4.83 0.20 -24.09
CA HIS A 179 5.70 -0.76 -24.80
C HIS A 179 6.12 -1.91 -23.88
N TYR A 180 6.58 -1.62 -22.66
CA TYR A 180 6.91 -2.64 -21.66
C TYR A 180 5.71 -3.52 -21.30
N TYR A 181 4.55 -2.92 -21.03
CA TYR A 181 3.33 -3.67 -20.71
C TYR A 181 2.96 -4.66 -21.82
N ARG A 182 2.94 -4.22 -23.09
CA ARG A 182 2.63 -5.10 -24.23
C ARG A 182 3.64 -6.22 -24.41
N ALA A 183 4.94 -5.90 -24.30
CA ALA A 183 6.00 -6.88 -24.45
C ALA A 183 5.97 -7.97 -23.36
N TRP A 184 5.57 -7.61 -22.14
CA TRP A 184 5.57 -8.51 -20.99
C TRP A 184 4.21 -9.15 -20.69
N SER A 185 3.12 -8.68 -21.32
CA SER A 185 1.74 -9.16 -21.11
C SER A 185 1.53 -10.68 -21.22
N PRO A 186 2.26 -11.46 -22.06
CA PRO A 186 2.08 -12.91 -22.07
C PRO A 186 2.49 -13.61 -20.77
N LEU A 187 3.31 -12.96 -19.93
CA LEU A 187 3.79 -13.46 -18.64
C LEU A 187 2.98 -12.92 -17.45
N LEU A 188 2.42 -11.72 -17.59
CA LEU A 188 1.69 -10.99 -16.54
C LEU A 188 0.24 -11.50 -16.39
#